data_AF-A0A1C4ZI46-F1
#
_entry.id   AF-A0A1C4ZI46-F1
#
_cell.length_a   1.000
_cell.length_b   1.000
_cell.length_c   1.000
_cell.angle_alpha   90.00
_cell.angle_beta   90.00
_cell.angle_gamma   90.00
#
_symmetry.space_group_name_H-M   'P 1'
#
loop_
_entity.id
_entity.type
_entity.pdbx_description
1 polymer ?
#
loop_
_entity_poly.entity_id
_entity_poly.type
_entity_poly.pdbx_seq_one_letter_code
_entity_poly.pdbx_strand_id
1 'polypeptide(L)'
;MTDTDHTSSRKQPGTRPEDHTDWVALGRRLQNIQNTLVHHENTPRYGDDYYAEALRRLLTDSRCGWISSAEHQRLLDLHTQVDRRNAQEANRRAREARARYATASRTIRAELAGWLRRVTNEQTVPARYRREGVLLAADWLDPATSAAPYASSPASAASSSPHQAAVSPVHSEVLLALRNAGEHEGQLAAGWWQQHALEGRTTSEQEQTAQTVLDGIDSSDDAVLAALPRSDVAGYDADRYQAHAPAGAPGWSELPDHDQALVVDAVRDGFTDAVRDGVAARCHAVLTAWEGTR
;
A
#
# COMPACT_ATOMS: atom_id res chain seq x y z
N MET A 1 -63.17 16.59 -41.50
CA MET A 1 -62.57 15.36 -42.08
C MET A 1 -61.69 15.78 -43.24
N THR A 2 -60.39 15.83 -42.99
CA THR A 2 -59.31 15.53 -43.94
C THR A 2 -58.04 15.48 -43.11
N ASP A 3 -57.62 14.25 -42.80
CA ASP A 3 -56.31 13.92 -42.26
C ASP A 3 -55.21 14.36 -43.23
N THR A 4 -54.14 14.92 -42.69
CA THR A 4 -52.85 14.99 -43.38
C THR A 4 -51.78 14.52 -42.42
N ASP A 5 -51.34 13.28 -42.64
CA ASP A 5 -50.19 12.66 -42.00
C ASP A 5 -48.92 13.49 -42.20
N HIS A 6 -48.30 13.89 -41.10
CA HIS A 6 -46.95 14.44 -41.10
C HIS A 6 -45.94 13.31 -40.88
N THR A 7 -45.50 12.68 -41.97
CA THR A 7 -44.33 11.80 -41.96
C THR A 7 -43.07 12.65 -41.83
N SER A 8 -42.56 12.74 -40.59
CA SER A 8 -41.31 13.43 -40.25
C SER A 8 -40.12 12.66 -40.83
N SER A 9 -39.66 13.05 -42.03
CA SER A 9 -38.42 12.55 -42.64
C SER A 9 -37.22 13.18 -41.92
N ARG A 10 -36.79 12.54 -40.83
CA ARG A 10 -35.55 12.84 -40.10
C ARG A 10 -34.35 12.63 -41.03
N LYS A 11 -33.88 13.69 -41.70
CA LYS A 11 -32.60 13.71 -42.40
C LYS A 11 -31.50 13.38 -41.38
N GLN A 12 -30.81 12.26 -41.59
CA GLN A 12 -29.57 11.95 -40.88
C GLN A 12 -28.54 13.08 -41.13
N PRO A 13 -27.78 13.51 -40.12
CA PRO A 13 -26.69 14.44 -40.34
C PRO A 13 -25.64 13.74 -41.20
N GLY A 14 -25.38 14.29 -42.39
CA GLY A 14 -24.33 13.80 -43.26
C GLY A 14 -22.99 13.87 -42.53
N THR A 15 -22.32 12.73 -42.41
CA THR A 15 -20.92 12.62 -42.01
C THR A 15 -20.07 13.40 -43.02
N ARG A 16 -19.81 14.69 -42.73
CA ARG A 16 -18.67 15.38 -43.32
C ARG A 16 -17.42 14.65 -42.83
N PRO A 17 -16.48 14.26 -43.70
CA PRO A 17 -15.19 13.80 -43.23
C PRO A 17 -14.61 14.95 -42.40
N GLU A 18 -14.34 14.70 -41.12
CA GLU A 18 -13.57 15.62 -40.31
C GLU A 18 -12.21 15.73 -41.01
N ASP A 19 -11.95 16.87 -41.65
CA ASP A 19 -10.63 17.19 -42.18
C ASP A 19 -9.67 17.10 -41.00
N HIS A 20 -8.94 15.98 -40.92
CA HIS A 20 -7.99 15.70 -39.86
C HIS A 20 -6.92 16.78 -39.96
N THR A 21 -7.05 17.81 -39.12
CA THR A 21 -6.16 18.96 -39.18
C THR A 21 -4.80 18.50 -38.69
N ASP A 22 -3.87 18.33 -39.63
CA ASP A 22 -2.50 17.98 -39.31
C ASP A 22 -1.83 19.19 -38.63
N TRP A 23 -1.91 19.20 -37.29
CA TRP A 23 -1.34 20.22 -36.43
C TRP A 23 0.18 20.35 -36.60
N VAL A 24 0.86 19.26 -37.00
CA VAL A 24 2.31 19.30 -37.28
C VAL A 24 2.57 20.04 -38.59
N ALA A 25 1.80 19.76 -39.64
CA ALA A 25 1.88 20.50 -40.89
C ALA A 25 1.53 21.98 -40.70
N LEU A 26 0.51 22.29 -39.89
CA LEU A 26 0.15 23.67 -39.54
C LEU A 26 1.30 24.37 -38.80
N GLY A 27 1.89 23.72 -37.78
CA GLY A 27 3.03 24.26 -37.04
C GLY A 27 4.24 24.55 -37.93
N ARG A 28 4.58 23.64 -38.85
CA ARG A 28 5.66 23.86 -39.84
C ARG A 28 5.35 25.02 -40.78
N ARG A 29 4.09 25.16 -41.20
CA ARG A 29 3.66 26.27 -42.05
C ARG A 29 3.79 27.62 -41.34
N LEU A 30 3.37 27.71 -40.08
CA LEU A 30 3.52 28.93 -39.26
C LEU A 30 5.00 29.28 -39.04
N GLN A 31 5.86 28.30 -38.79
CA GLN A 31 7.31 28.51 -38.63
C GLN A 31 7.97 29.03 -39.93
N ASN A 32 7.58 28.48 -41.08
CA ASN A 32 8.09 28.93 -42.38
C ASN A 32 7.65 30.36 -42.71
N ILE A 33 6.40 30.72 -42.38
CA ILE A 33 5.91 32.10 -42.54
C ILE A 33 6.73 33.05 -41.67
N GLN A 34 7.01 32.69 -40.41
CA GLN A 34 7.85 33.49 -39.52
C GLN A 34 9.28 33.67 -40.09
N ASN A 35 9.94 32.58 -40.50
CA ASN A 35 11.28 32.67 -41.08
C ASN A 35 11.30 33.58 -42.32
N THR A 36 10.24 33.52 -43.13
CA THR A 36 10.07 34.40 -44.29
C THR A 36 9.88 35.87 -43.87
N LEU A 37 9.07 36.13 -42.84
CA LEU A 37 8.82 37.47 -42.32
C LEU A 37 10.08 38.11 -41.71
N VAL A 38 10.95 37.31 -41.08
CA VAL A 38 12.18 37.77 -40.39
C VAL A 38 13.36 37.93 -41.36
N HIS A 39 13.50 37.05 -42.36
CA HIS A 39 14.72 36.98 -43.17
C HIS A 39 14.56 37.44 -44.63
N HIS A 40 13.33 37.70 -45.11
CA HIS A 40 13.09 38.06 -46.50
C HIS A 40 12.28 39.38 -46.62
N GLU A 41 12.99 40.50 -46.72
CA GLU A 41 12.40 41.85 -46.79
C GLU A 41 11.68 42.14 -48.13
N ASN A 42 11.94 41.36 -49.19
CA ASN A 42 11.49 41.67 -50.56
C ASN A 42 10.48 40.68 -51.17
N THR A 43 9.90 39.76 -50.40
CA THR A 43 8.84 38.86 -50.91
C THR A 43 7.45 39.50 -50.76
N PRO A 44 6.59 39.47 -51.80
CA PRO A 44 5.22 39.97 -51.69
C PRO A 44 4.44 39.12 -50.69
N ARG A 45 3.78 39.78 -49.73
CA ARG A 45 3.10 39.15 -48.60
C ARG A 45 1.60 39.11 -48.83
N TYR A 46 0.95 38.01 -48.46
CA TYR A 46 -0.50 37.85 -48.58
C TYR A 46 -1.19 37.99 -47.21
N GLY A 47 -2.48 38.32 -47.20
CA GLY A 47 -3.25 38.52 -45.96
C GLY A 47 -3.20 37.32 -45.01
N ASP A 48 -3.13 36.11 -45.57
CA ASP A 48 -3.04 34.85 -44.81
C ASP A 48 -1.78 34.77 -43.94
N ASP A 49 -0.66 35.37 -44.37
CA ASP A 49 0.59 35.38 -43.61
C ASP A 49 0.47 36.24 -42.34
N TYR A 50 -0.32 37.32 -42.40
CA TYR A 50 -0.59 38.18 -41.25
C TYR A 50 -1.57 37.53 -40.27
N TYR A 51 -2.60 36.82 -40.77
CA TYR A 51 -3.50 36.03 -39.93
C TYR A 51 -2.77 34.86 -39.25
N ALA A 52 -1.86 34.19 -39.95
CA ALA A 52 -1.01 33.14 -39.41
C ALA A 52 -0.12 33.65 -38.26
N GLU A 53 0.51 34.82 -38.42
CA GLU A 53 1.33 35.42 -37.37
C GLU A 53 0.49 35.92 -36.17
N ALA A 54 -0.70 36.45 -36.41
CA ALA A 54 -1.62 36.83 -35.33
C ALA A 54 -2.09 35.60 -34.53
N LEU A 55 -2.45 34.50 -35.22
CA LEU A 55 -2.80 33.23 -34.62
C LEU A 55 -1.63 32.66 -33.81
N ARG A 56 -0.41 32.68 -34.35
CA ARG A 56 0.79 32.25 -33.64
C ARG A 56 0.99 33.05 -32.36
N ARG A 57 0.96 34.39 -32.42
CA ARG A 57 1.11 35.26 -31.24
C ARG A 57 0.07 34.95 -30.18
N LEU A 58 -1.17 34.74 -30.59
CA LEU A 58 -2.25 34.36 -29.70
C LEU A 58 -2.02 32.99 -29.06
N LEU A 59 -1.49 32.01 -29.80
CA LEU A 59 -1.20 30.66 -29.31
C LEU A 59 0.13 30.54 -28.53
N THR A 60 1.02 31.53 -28.64
CA THR A 60 2.27 31.60 -27.87
C THR A 60 2.18 32.54 -26.67
N ASP A 61 1.08 33.27 -26.51
CA ASP A 61 0.85 34.09 -25.32
C ASP A 61 0.67 33.16 -24.11
N SER A 62 1.46 33.39 -23.06
CA SER A 62 1.36 32.73 -21.75
C SER A 62 -0.07 32.61 -21.17
N ARG A 63 -1.01 33.44 -21.64
CA ARG A 63 -2.41 33.47 -21.19
C ARG A 63 -3.37 32.64 -22.02
N CYS A 64 -2.96 32.11 -23.17
CA CYS A 64 -3.89 31.40 -24.07
C CYS A 64 -4.18 29.95 -23.66
N GLY A 65 -3.55 29.47 -22.58
CA GLY A 65 -3.72 28.11 -22.08
C GLY A 65 -3.05 27.04 -22.93
N TRP A 66 -2.37 27.41 -24.02
CA TRP A 66 -1.54 26.49 -24.78
C TRP A 66 -0.19 26.31 -24.09
N ILE A 67 0.09 25.06 -23.77
CA ILE A 67 1.33 24.63 -23.12
C ILE A 67 2.01 23.70 -24.12
N SER A 68 3.31 23.88 -24.33
CA SER A 68 4.07 22.96 -25.20
C SER A 68 4.06 21.55 -24.59
N SER A 69 4.15 20.49 -25.40
CA SER A 69 4.22 19.10 -24.88
C SER A 69 5.37 18.92 -23.88
N ALA A 70 6.50 19.61 -24.08
CA ALA A 70 7.65 19.57 -23.18
C ALA A 70 7.34 20.23 -21.82
N GLU A 71 6.61 21.35 -21.83
CA GLU A 71 6.21 22.06 -20.62
C GLU A 71 5.07 21.34 -19.89
N HIS A 72 4.15 20.70 -20.62
CA HIS A 72 3.16 19.81 -20.04
C HIS A 72 3.81 18.62 -19.34
N GLN A 73 4.79 17.97 -19.99
CA GLN A 73 5.55 16.88 -19.38
C GLN A 73 6.28 17.33 -18.11
N ARG A 74 6.91 18.52 -18.16
CA ARG A 74 7.58 19.11 -16.99
C ARG A 74 6.62 19.36 -15.82
N LEU A 75 5.40 19.81 -16.09
CA LEU A 75 4.37 20.02 -15.07
C LEU A 75 3.89 18.70 -14.45
N LEU A 76 3.73 17.65 -15.26
CA LEU A 76 3.42 16.30 -14.77
C LEU A 76 4.55 15.77 -13.88
N ASP A 77 5.80 15.93 -14.29
CA ASP A 77 6.97 15.52 -13.51
C ASP A 77 7.06 16.30 -12.17
N LEU A 78 6.70 17.58 -12.16
CA LEU A 78 6.61 18.37 -10.93
C LEU A 78 5.49 17.87 -10.00
N HIS A 79 4.31 17.57 -10.54
CA HIS A 79 3.20 17.05 -9.75
C HIS A 79 3.54 15.70 -9.12
N THR A 80 4.10 14.77 -9.89
CA THR A 80 4.51 13.46 -9.38
C THR A 80 5.57 13.56 -8.28
N GLN A 81 6.49 14.53 -8.36
CA GLN A 81 7.47 14.81 -7.30
C GLN A 81 6.81 15.34 -6.02
N VAL A 82 5.83 16.26 -6.15
CA VAL A 82 5.08 16.79 -5.01
C VAL A 82 4.27 15.70 -4.34
N ASP A 83 3.58 14.85 -5.12
CA ASP A 83 2.78 13.74 -4.60
C ASP A 83 3.65 12.73 -3.86
N ARG A 84 4.82 12.38 -4.42
CA ARG A 84 5.80 11.51 -3.75
C ARG A 84 6.26 12.11 -2.42
N ARG A 85 6.53 13.42 -2.37
CA ARG A 85 6.94 14.10 -1.14
C ARG A 85 5.82 14.13 -0.10
N ASN A 86 4.58 14.37 -0.52
CA ASN A 86 3.41 14.35 0.34
C ASN A 86 3.17 12.95 0.94
N ALA A 87 3.31 11.90 0.12
CA ALA A 87 3.19 10.51 0.57
C ALA A 87 4.27 10.16 1.61
N GLN A 88 5.53 10.58 1.38
CA GLN A 88 6.62 10.38 2.34
C GLN A 88 6.34 11.10 3.68
N GLU A 89 5.83 12.32 3.63
CA GLU A 89 5.52 13.10 4.82
C GLU A 89 4.32 12.53 5.60
N ALA A 90 3.29 12.07 4.90
CA ALA A 90 2.16 11.35 5.50
C ALA A 90 2.63 10.07 6.22
N ASN A 91 3.49 9.28 5.56
CA ASN A 91 4.07 8.06 6.15
C ASN A 91 4.93 8.36 7.39
N ARG A 92 5.71 9.45 7.37
CA ARG A 92 6.46 9.89 8.54
C ARG A 92 5.54 10.25 9.71
N ARG A 93 4.50 11.06 9.47
CA ARG A 93 3.51 11.44 10.49
C ARG A 93 2.76 10.23 11.06
N ALA A 94 2.41 9.26 10.22
CA ALA A 94 1.77 8.02 10.67
C ALA A 94 2.69 7.20 11.59
N ARG A 95 3.99 7.09 11.25
CA ARG A 95 4.99 6.42 12.11
C ARG A 95 5.16 7.13 13.44
N GLU A 96 5.28 8.46 13.44
CA GLU A 96 5.37 9.26 14.67
C GLU A 96 4.12 9.11 15.54
N ALA A 97 2.92 9.11 14.94
CA ALA A 97 1.66 8.90 15.66
C ALA A 97 1.59 7.51 16.30
N ARG A 98 1.97 6.45 15.56
CA ARG A 98 2.04 5.07 16.08
C ARG A 98 3.04 4.95 17.22
N ALA A 99 4.21 5.58 17.09
CA ALA A 99 5.22 5.58 18.16
C ALA A 99 4.69 6.26 19.43
N ARG A 100 4.06 7.44 19.30
CA ARG A 100 3.44 8.15 20.44
C ARG A 100 2.35 7.33 21.10
N TYR A 101 1.49 6.69 20.30
CA TYR A 101 0.45 5.80 20.81
C TYR A 101 1.06 4.61 21.57
N ALA A 102 2.09 3.96 21.01
CA ALA A 102 2.78 2.85 21.67
C ALA A 102 3.36 3.28 23.02
N THR A 103 4.03 4.42 23.10
CA THR A 103 4.55 4.97 24.37
C THR A 103 3.42 5.24 25.37
N ALA A 104 2.37 5.94 24.95
CA ALA A 104 1.23 6.25 25.82
C ALA A 104 0.53 4.97 26.33
N SER A 105 0.33 3.97 25.47
CA SER A 105 -0.28 2.69 25.85
C SER A 105 0.54 1.93 26.89
N ARG A 106 1.89 1.97 26.81
CA ARG A 106 2.78 1.34 27.80
C ARG A 106 2.66 2.02 29.16
N THR A 107 2.61 3.34 29.19
CA THR A 107 2.42 4.10 30.43
C THR A 107 1.08 3.78 31.07
N ILE A 108 0.00 3.79 30.30
CA ILE A 108 -1.35 3.45 30.78
C ILE A 108 -1.40 2.01 31.32
N ARG A 109 -0.78 1.04 30.62
CA ARG A 109 -0.69 -0.35 31.10
C ARG A 109 0.01 -0.46 32.45
N ALA A 110 1.13 0.25 32.63
CA ALA A 110 1.86 0.25 33.90
C ALA A 110 1.03 0.85 35.04
N GLU A 111 0.35 1.96 34.79
CA GLU A 111 -0.54 2.61 35.77
C GLU A 111 -1.74 1.73 36.14
N LEU A 112 -2.39 1.12 35.14
CA LEU A 112 -3.51 0.22 35.34
C LEU A 112 -3.09 -1.03 36.14
N ALA A 113 -1.97 -1.66 35.78
CA ALA A 113 -1.44 -2.80 36.53
C ALA A 113 -1.11 -2.42 37.98
N GLY A 114 -0.56 -1.24 38.21
CA GLY A 114 -0.30 -0.69 39.55
C GLY A 114 -1.59 -0.40 40.33
N TRP A 115 -2.64 0.08 39.66
CA TRP A 115 -3.95 0.27 40.27
C TRP A 115 -4.62 -1.07 40.61
N LEU A 116 -4.65 -2.02 39.67
CA LEU A 116 -5.20 -3.35 39.88
C LEU A 116 -4.53 -4.07 41.04
N ARG A 117 -3.20 -4.00 41.17
CA ARG A 117 -2.47 -4.57 42.32
C ARG A 117 -2.89 -3.95 43.65
N ARG A 118 -3.17 -2.64 43.68
CA ARG A 118 -3.62 -1.94 44.90
C ARG A 118 -5.06 -2.31 45.28
N VAL A 119 -5.94 -2.46 44.29
CA VAL A 119 -7.35 -2.78 44.51
C VAL A 119 -7.57 -4.28 44.80
N THR A 120 -6.76 -5.17 44.22
CA THR A 120 -6.87 -6.64 44.37
C THR A 120 -6.06 -7.24 45.53
N ASN A 121 -5.93 -6.51 46.65
CA ASN A 121 -5.18 -6.98 47.81
C ASN A 121 -5.64 -8.38 48.30
N GLU A 122 -4.72 -9.06 49.01
CA GLU A 122 -4.57 -10.51 49.25
C GLU A 122 -5.80 -11.35 49.64
N GLN A 123 -6.93 -10.73 49.99
CA GLN A 123 -8.09 -11.43 50.53
C GLN A 123 -8.98 -12.11 49.48
N THR A 124 -8.95 -11.66 48.21
CA THR A 124 -9.94 -12.12 47.22
C THR A 124 -9.39 -13.04 46.12
N VAL A 125 -8.10 -12.99 45.79
CA VAL A 125 -7.54 -13.78 44.67
C VAL A 125 -6.14 -14.32 44.98
N PRO A 126 -5.91 -15.66 44.90
CA PRO A 126 -4.58 -16.27 45.06
C PRO A 126 -3.54 -15.68 44.10
N ALA A 127 -2.30 -15.54 44.55
CA ALA A 127 -1.24 -14.79 43.84
C ALA A 127 -0.96 -15.24 42.40
N ARG A 128 -1.15 -16.54 42.09
CA ARG A 128 -0.97 -17.09 40.74
C ARG A 128 -1.95 -16.50 39.72
N TYR A 129 -3.22 -16.32 40.10
CA TYR A 129 -4.26 -15.79 39.22
C TYR A 129 -4.20 -14.27 39.08
N ARG A 130 -3.46 -13.56 39.94
CA ARG A 130 -3.25 -12.12 39.83
C ARG A 130 -2.33 -11.76 38.68
N ARG A 131 -1.24 -12.51 38.47
CA ARG A 131 -0.27 -12.21 37.41
C ARG A 131 -0.86 -12.49 36.03
N GLU A 132 -1.54 -13.61 35.87
CA GLU A 132 -2.23 -13.97 34.62
C GLU A 132 -3.43 -13.06 34.35
N GLY A 133 -4.27 -12.79 35.36
CA GLY A 133 -5.46 -11.95 35.18
C GLY A 133 -5.14 -10.48 34.86
N VAL A 134 -4.06 -9.92 35.41
CA VAL A 134 -3.62 -8.55 35.09
C VAL A 134 -3.04 -8.46 33.67
N LEU A 135 -2.34 -9.50 33.21
CA LEU A 135 -1.83 -9.55 31.83
C LEU A 135 -2.98 -9.74 30.83
N LEU A 136 -3.93 -10.63 31.12
CA LEU A 136 -5.15 -10.83 30.32
C LEU A 136 -6.00 -9.56 30.24
N ALA A 137 -6.23 -8.87 31.36
CA ALA A 137 -6.99 -7.62 31.35
C ALA A 137 -6.26 -6.50 30.59
N ALA A 138 -4.92 -6.49 30.61
CA ALA A 138 -4.12 -5.53 29.85
C ALA A 138 -4.16 -5.80 28.33
N ASP A 139 -4.23 -7.07 27.91
CA ASP A 139 -4.44 -7.46 26.51
C ASP A 139 -5.84 -7.12 26.00
N TRP A 140 -6.87 -7.29 26.85
CA TRP A 140 -8.26 -6.99 26.48
C TRP A 140 -8.57 -5.49 26.34
N LEU A 141 -7.70 -4.63 26.88
CA LEU A 141 -7.84 -3.17 26.83
C LEU A 141 -7.08 -2.54 25.65
N ASP A 142 -6.40 -3.33 24.81
CA ASP A 142 -5.79 -2.80 23.60
C ASP A 142 -6.85 -2.67 22.50
N PRO A 143 -7.22 -1.45 22.06
CA PRO A 143 -8.14 -1.27 20.96
C PRO A 143 -7.57 -1.76 19.60
N ALA A 144 -6.27 -2.08 19.52
CA ALA A 144 -5.68 -2.74 18.36
C ALA A 144 -5.85 -4.28 18.38
N THR A 145 -6.13 -4.86 19.55
CA THR A 145 -6.42 -6.29 19.70
C THR A 145 -7.93 -6.44 19.71
N SER A 146 -8.51 -6.73 18.54
CA SER A 146 -9.93 -7.07 18.44
C SER A 146 -10.24 -8.24 19.38
N ALA A 147 -10.88 -7.94 20.51
CA ALA A 147 -11.25 -8.92 21.52
C ALA A 147 -12.36 -9.82 20.97
N ALA A 148 -12.00 -10.93 20.34
CA ALA A 148 -12.93 -12.03 20.12
C ALA A 148 -12.24 -13.41 20.01
N PRO A 149 -11.84 -14.04 21.13
CA PRO A 149 -11.67 -15.48 21.15
C PRO A 149 -12.97 -16.23 21.51
N TYR A 150 -14.08 -15.52 21.80
CA TYR A 150 -15.38 -16.14 22.04
C TYR A 150 -16.42 -15.58 21.07
N ALA A 151 -16.81 -16.41 20.11
CA ALA A 151 -18.00 -16.19 19.29
C ALA A 151 -19.20 -15.94 20.21
N SER A 152 -19.69 -14.70 20.21
CA SER A 152 -20.94 -14.37 20.89
C SER A 152 -22.09 -14.98 20.11
N SER A 153 -22.80 -15.90 20.76
CA SER A 153 -24.02 -16.56 20.26
C SER A 153 -25.03 -15.55 19.69
N PRO A 154 -25.76 -15.87 18.61
CA PRO A 154 -26.64 -14.92 17.91
C PRO A 154 -27.97 -14.80 18.66
N ALA A 155 -27.98 -14.08 19.78
CA ALA A 155 -29.19 -13.80 20.52
C ALA A 155 -29.16 -12.41 21.15
N SER A 156 -28.84 -11.39 20.37
CA SER A 156 -29.25 -10.01 20.67
C SER A 156 -29.13 -9.12 19.43
N ALA A 157 -29.80 -9.53 18.36
CA ALA A 157 -30.09 -8.67 17.23
C ALA A 157 -31.52 -8.14 17.40
N ALA A 158 -31.67 -7.03 18.11
CA ALA A 158 -32.85 -6.19 17.93
C ALA A 158 -32.50 -4.73 18.19
N SER A 159 -32.66 -3.94 17.13
CA SER A 159 -32.85 -2.48 17.13
C SER A 159 -31.59 -1.63 17.02
N SER A 160 -31.09 -1.43 15.79
CA SER A 160 -30.60 -0.14 15.27
C SER A 160 -30.48 -0.22 13.75
N SER A 161 -31.07 0.77 13.08
CA SER A 161 -31.35 0.89 11.64
C SER A 161 -30.13 0.81 10.69
N PRO A 162 -30.35 0.54 9.38
CA PRO A 162 -29.28 0.16 8.45
C PRO A 162 -28.60 1.41 7.88
N HIS A 163 -27.43 1.76 8.42
CA HIS A 163 -26.38 2.29 7.56
C HIS A 163 -25.65 1.07 7.01
N GLN A 164 -25.70 0.87 5.70
CA GLN A 164 -24.99 -0.18 4.99
C GLN A 164 -23.50 -0.11 5.35
N ALA A 165 -23.09 -0.91 6.33
CA ALA A 165 -21.74 -1.43 6.39
C ALA A 165 -21.58 -2.24 5.11
N ALA A 166 -20.80 -1.72 4.16
CA ALA A 166 -20.33 -2.50 3.03
C ALA A 166 -19.68 -3.77 3.62
N VAL A 167 -20.35 -4.91 3.45
CA VAL A 167 -19.77 -6.21 3.71
C VAL A 167 -18.54 -6.28 2.82
N SER A 168 -17.33 -6.29 3.40
CA SER A 168 -16.08 -6.40 2.63
C SER A 168 -16.22 -7.56 1.64
N PRO A 169 -16.08 -7.31 0.31
CA PRO A 169 -16.14 -8.37 -0.69
C PRO A 169 -14.95 -9.35 -0.62
N VAL A 170 -13.88 -9.03 0.12
CA VAL A 170 -12.79 -10.00 0.34
C VAL A 170 -13.23 -11.10 1.30
N HIS A 171 -13.54 -12.27 0.73
CA HIS A 171 -13.81 -13.48 1.48
C HIS A 171 -12.58 -13.94 2.27
N SER A 172 -12.79 -14.55 3.45
CA SER A 172 -11.73 -15.08 4.31
C SER A 172 -10.79 -16.06 3.60
N GLU A 173 -11.30 -16.76 2.58
CA GLU A 173 -10.51 -17.67 1.75
C GLU A 173 -9.44 -16.94 0.92
N VAL A 174 -9.73 -15.74 0.42
CA VAL A 174 -8.78 -14.91 -0.31
C VAL A 174 -7.66 -14.47 0.64
N LEU A 175 -8.01 -13.96 1.82
CA LEU A 175 -7.00 -13.55 2.81
C LEU A 175 -6.13 -14.73 3.27
N LEU A 176 -6.72 -15.91 3.45
CA LEU A 176 -5.98 -17.11 3.81
C LEU A 176 -5.02 -17.54 2.70
N ALA A 177 -5.47 -17.56 1.44
CA ALA A 177 -4.62 -17.91 0.31
C ALA A 177 -3.42 -16.96 0.18
N LEU A 178 -3.66 -15.67 0.39
CA LEU A 178 -2.62 -14.64 0.33
C LEU A 178 -1.68 -14.68 1.53
N ARG A 179 -2.20 -14.98 2.73
CA ARG A 179 -1.36 -15.27 3.89
C ARG A 179 -0.45 -16.47 3.62
N ASN A 180 -0.97 -17.56 3.05
CA ASN A 180 -0.19 -18.75 2.70
C ASN A 180 0.87 -18.45 1.64
N ALA A 181 0.57 -17.57 0.67
CA ALA A 181 1.55 -17.11 -0.30
C ALA A 181 2.69 -16.33 0.38
N GLY A 182 2.35 -15.41 1.28
CA GLY A 182 3.33 -14.71 2.11
C GLY A 182 4.16 -15.66 2.97
N GLU A 183 3.53 -16.67 3.57
CA GLU A 183 4.21 -17.71 4.35
C GLU A 183 5.25 -18.46 3.51
N HIS A 184 4.89 -18.86 2.29
CA HIS A 184 5.81 -19.53 1.38
C HIS A 184 7.02 -18.66 1.02
N GLU A 185 6.79 -17.39 0.69
CA GLU A 185 7.87 -16.43 0.44
C GLU A 185 8.77 -16.23 1.68
N GLY A 186 8.16 -16.18 2.86
CA GLY A 186 8.88 -16.04 4.13
C GLY A 186 9.75 -17.25 4.46
N GLN A 187 9.26 -18.46 4.18
CA GLN A 187 10.04 -19.70 4.33
C GLN A 187 11.28 -19.70 3.41
N LEU A 188 11.13 -19.24 2.17
CA LEU A 188 12.26 -19.07 1.24
C LEU A 188 13.25 -18.03 1.77
N ALA A 189 12.76 -16.87 2.23
CA ALA A 189 13.59 -15.80 2.79
C ALA A 189 14.37 -16.26 4.03
N ALA A 190 13.77 -17.07 4.91
CA ALA A 190 14.47 -17.69 6.03
C ALA A 190 15.59 -18.64 5.58
N GLY A 191 15.39 -19.35 4.47
CA GLY A 191 16.43 -20.18 3.84
C GLY A 191 17.61 -19.33 3.33
N TRP A 192 17.34 -18.24 2.62
CA TRP A 192 18.38 -17.30 2.18
C TRP A 192 19.12 -16.65 3.36
N TRP A 193 18.38 -16.29 4.40
CA TRP A 193 18.98 -15.75 5.63
C TRP A 193 20.00 -16.71 6.23
N GLN A 194 19.70 -18.02 6.31
CA GLN A 194 20.63 -19.01 6.82
C GLN A 194 21.94 -19.03 6.02
N GLN A 195 21.84 -19.03 4.69
CA GLN A 195 22.99 -19.01 3.80
C GLN A 195 23.87 -17.78 4.05
N HIS A 196 23.26 -16.61 4.28
CA HIS A 196 24.03 -15.39 4.50
C HIS A 196 24.53 -15.20 5.93
N ALA A 197 23.75 -15.64 6.93
CA ALA A 197 24.02 -15.35 8.33
C ALA A 197 24.82 -16.46 9.03
N LEU A 198 24.75 -17.70 8.54
CA LEU A 198 25.33 -18.86 9.20
C LEU A 198 26.37 -19.56 8.32
N GLU A 199 26.13 -19.72 7.01
CA GLU A 199 27.10 -20.40 6.15
C GLU A 199 28.41 -19.60 6.00
N GLY A 200 29.52 -20.32 5.82
CA GLY A 200 30.86 -19.72 5.72
C GLY A 200 31.48 -19.28 7.05
N ARG A 201 30.74 -19.35 8.17
CA ARG A 201 31.25 -19.09 9.52
C ARG A 201 31.79 -20.35 10.20
N THR A 202 32.65 -20.18 11.19
CA THR A 202 33.08 -21.28 12.07
C THR A 202 31.92 -21.77 12.94
N THR A 203 31.98 -23.01 13.42
CA THR A 203 30.93 -23.60 14.26
C THR A 203 30.61 -22.74 15.49
N SER A 204 31.63 -22.23 16.19
CA SER A 204 31.44 -21.35 17.36
C SER A 204 30.78 -20.02 17.01
N GLU A 205 31.07 -19.44 15.85
CA GLU A 205 30.41 -18.21 15.39
C GLU A 205 28.96 -18.46 14.99
N GLN A 206 28.67 -19.62 14.38
CA GLN A 206 27.31 -20.03 14.07
C GLN A 206 26.48 -20.21 15.34
N GLU A 207 27.01 -20.88 16.37
CA GLU A 207 26.37 -21.03 17.68
C GLU A 207 26.10 -19.69 18.34
N GLN A 208 27.10 -18.81 18.40
CA GLN A 208 26.94 -17.48 19.01
C GLN A 208 25.89 -16.65 18.26
N THR A 209 25.88 -16.72 16.93
CA THR A 209 24.89 -16.03 16.10
C THR A 209 23.50 -16.60 16.33
N ALA A 210 23.36 -17.93 16.35
CA ALA A 210 22.09 -18.61 16.57
C ALA A 210 21.51 -18.28 17.96
N GLN A 211 22.35 -18.29 19.00
CA GLN A 211 21.94 -17.94 20.36
C GLN A 211 21.49 -16.47 20.44
N THR A 212 22.29 -15.55 19.90
CA THR A 212 21.96 -14.11 19.91
C THR A 212 20.64 -13.82 19.20
N VAL A 213 20.39 -14.49 18.06
CA VAL A 213 19.16 -14.31 17.28
C VAL A 213 17.96 -14.91 18.01
N LEU A 214 18.09 -16.10 18.61
CA LEU A 214 17.00 -16.71 19.40
C LEU A 214 16.66 -15.86 20.62
N ASP A 215 17.66 -15.45 21.40
CA ASP A 215 17.44 -14.58 22.56
C ASP A 215 16.77 -13.27 22.16
N GLY A 216 17.16 -12.71 21.00
CA GLY A 216 16.53 -11.52 20.44
C GLY A 216 15.08 -11.73 19.99
N ILE A 217 14.77 -12.87 19.37
CA ILE A 217 13.39 -13.22 18.99
C ILE A 217 12.52 -13.42 20.24
N ASP A 218 13.02 -14.16 21.23
CA ASP A 218 12.29 -14.48 22.46
C ASP A 218 12.06 -13.24 23.34
N SER A 219 13.04 -12.33 23.38
CA SER A 219 12.92 -11.05 24.09
C SER A 219 12.19 -9.96 23.29
N SER A 220 11.83 -10.23 22.03
CA SER A 220 11.28 -9.24 21.10
C SER A 220 12.18 -8.00 20.96
N ASP A 221 13.49 -8.20 20.83
CA ASP A 221 14.48 -7.14 20.60
C ASP A 221 14.26 -6.50 19.22
N ASP A 222 13.93 -5.21 19.23
CA ASP A 222 13.69 -4.40 18.03
C ASP A 222 14.88 -4.44 17.05
N ALA A 223 16.12 -4.50 17.54
CA ALA A 223 17.32 -4.53 16.69
C ALA A 223 17.47 -5.87 15.95
N VAL A 224 17.18 -6.98 16.63
CA VAL A 224 17.24 -8.33 16.04
C VAL A 224 16.10 -8.51 15.05
N LEU A 225 14.87 -8.16 15.44
CA LEU A 225 13.70 -8.21 14.56
C LEU A 225 13.88 -7.30 13.34
N ALA A 226 14.54 -6.15 13.51
CA ALA A 226 14.86 -5.26 12.41
C ALA A 226 15.85 -5.86 11.40
N ALA A 227 16.72 -6.77 11.82
CA ALA A 227 17.73 -7.40 10.99
C ALA A 227 17.23 -8.66 10.26
N LEU A 228 16.05 -9.19 10.62
CA LEU A 228 15.43 -10.30 9.90
C LEU A 228 14.99 -9.87 8.49
N PRO A 229 14.87 -10.83 7.54
CA PRO A 229 14.28 -10.57 6.25
C PRO A 229 12.93 -9.85 6.37
N ARG A 230 12.73 -8.83 5.54
CA ARG A 230 11.50 -8.02 5.53
C ARG A 230 10.77 -8.21 4.22
N SER A 231 9.44 -8.24 4.30
CA SER A 231 8.60 -8.18 3.11
C SER A 231 8.76 -6.81 2.45
N ASP A 232 9.16 -6.78 1.18
CA ASP A 232 9.12 -5.57 0.39
C ASP A 232 7.70 -5.34 -0.12
N VAL A 233 6.93 -4.65 0.72
CA VAL A 233 5.53 -4.33 0.43
C VAL A 233 5.41 -3.15 -0.54
N ALA A 234 6.51 -2.41 -0.80
CA ALA A 234 6.48 -1.22 -1.66
C ALA A 234 6.21 -1.54 -3.14
N GLY A 235 6.10 -2.82 -3.50
CA GLY A 235 5.70 -3.31 -4.81
C GLY A 235 4.76 -4.51 -4.76
N TYR A 236 3.93 -4.64 -3.71
CA TYR A 236 2.81 -5.59 -3.81
C TYR A 236 1.80 -5.03 -4.80
N ASP A 237 1.77 -5.62 -5.99
CA ASP A 237 1.04 -5.14 -7.15
C ASP A 237 -0.13 -6.07 -7.51
N ALA A 238 -0.92 -5.61 -8.48
CA ALA A 238 -2.05 -6.37 -9.00
C ALA A 238 -1.62 -7.76 -9.51
N ASP A 239 -0.39 -7.90 -10.00
CA ASP A 239 0.13 -9.14 -10.56
C ASP A 239 0.36 -10.20 -9.48
N ARG A 240 0.96 -9.82 -8.34
CA ARG A 240 1.12 -10.72 -7.19
C ARG A 240 -0.21 -11.12 -6.57
N TYR A 241 -1.16 -10.18 -6.49
CA TYR A 241 -2.51 -10.52 -6.07
C TYR A 241 -3.12 -11.57 -6.99
N GLN A 242 -3.09 -11.33 -8.30
CA GLN A 242 -3.70 -12.21 -9.30
C GLN A 242 -3.05 -13.60 -9.34
N ALA A 243 -1.75 -13.71 -9.05
CA ALA A 243 -1.04 -14.98 -9.03
C ALA A 243 -1.49 -15.92 -7.89
N HIS A 244 -2.01 -15.36 -6.79
CA HIS A 244 -2.31 -16.10 -5.56
C HIS A 244 -3.78 -16.05 -5.15
N ALA A 245 -4.56 -15.12 -5.71
CA ALA A 245 -5.98 -15.04 -5.48
C ALA A 245 -6.69 -16.31 -6.00
N PRO A 246 -7.62 -16.89 -5.23
CA PRO A 246 -8.37 -18.07 -5.67
C PRO A 246 -9.26 -17.76 -6.87
N ALA A 247 -9.60 -18.80 -7.64
CA ALA A 247 -10.46 -18.65 -8.81
C ALA A 247 -11.84 -18.09 -8.41
N GLY A 248 -12.25 -17.00 -9.05
CA GLY A 248 -13.50 -16.29 -8.74
C GLY A 248 -13.35 -15.17 -7.72
N ALA A 249 -12.15 -14.89 -7.22
CA ALA A 249 -11.87 -13.68 -6.47
C ALA A 249 -12.05 -12.43 -7.37
N PRO A 250 -12.52 -11.30 -6.81
CA PRO A 250 -12.59 -10.03 -7.53
C PRO A 250 -11.20 -9.60 -8.00
N GLY A 251 -11.13 -8.87 -9.11
CA GLY A 251 -9.85 -8.34 -9.59
C GLY A 251 -9.27 -7.31 -8.60
N TRP A 252 -7.94 -7.15 -8.59
CA TRP A 252 -7.27 -6.19 -7.69
C TRP A 252 -7.87 -4.78 -7.75
N SER A 253 -8.14 -4.28 -8.96
CA SER A 253 -8.75 -2.96 -9.18
C SER A 253 -10.22 -2.86 -8.78
N GLU A 254 -10.89 -3.99 -8.55
CA GLU A 254 -12.28 -4.07 -8.11
C GLU A 254 -12.38 -4.08 -6.57
N LEU A 255 -11.26 -4.31 -5.89
CA LEU A 255 -11.18 -4.24 -4.44
C LEU A 255 -11.20 -2.78 -3.96
N PRO A 256 -12.03 -2.45 -2.96
CA PRO A 256 -11.91 -1.18 -2.24
C PRO A 256 -10.52 -1.00 -1.62
N ASP A 257 -10.05 0.24 -1.46
CA ASP A 257 -8.74 0.55 -0.86
C ASP A 257 -8.52 -0.12 0.51
N HIS A 258 -9.58 -0.23 1.31
CA HIS A 258 -9.52 -0.92 2.60
C HIS A 258 -9.21 -2.41 2.45
N ASP A 259 -9.84 -3.06 1.48
CA ASP A 259 -9.68 -4.49 1.21
C ASP A 259 -8.32 -4.78 0.57
N GLN A 260 -7.83 -3.88 -0.29
CA GLN A 260 -6.44 -3.94 -0.79
C GLN A 260 -5.43 -3.85 0.36
N ALA A 261 -5.67 -2.99 1.36
CA ALA A 261 -4.82 -2.91 2.54
C ALA A 261 -4.88 -4.19 3.39
N LEU A 262 -6.07 -4.79 3.59
CA LEU A 262 -6.22 -6.07 4.30
C LEU A 262 -5.50 -7.22 3.61
N VAL A 263 -5.55 -7.26 2.29
CA VAL A 263 -4.79 -8.22 1.50
C VAL A 263 -3.29 -8.07 1.72
N VAL A 264 -2.80 -6.84 1.62
CA VAL A 264 -1.39 -6.52 1.82
C VAL A 264 -0.93 -6.87 3.25
N ASP A 265 -1.77 -6.60 4.24
CA ASP A 265 -1.55 -7.00 5.64
C ASP A 265 -1.46 -8.53 5.76
N ALA A 266 -2.40 -9.27 5.18
CA ALA A 266 -2.42 -10.74 5.25
C ALA A 266 -1.15 -11.39 4.68
N VAL A 267 -0.66 -10.90 3.53
CA VAL A 267 0.60 -11.40 2.93
C VAL A 267 1.78 -11.07 3.82
N ARG A 268 1.85 -9.84 4.31
CA ARG A 268 2.94 -9.39 5.18
C ARG A 268 2.97 -10.17 6.47
N ASP A 269 1.83 -10.41 7.10
CA ASP A 269 1.73 -11.18 8.34
C ASP A 269 2.20 -12.62 8.12
N GLY A 270 1.73 -13.28 7.06
CA GLY A 270 2.19 -14.61 6.67
C GLY A 270 3.70 -14.67 6.46
N PHE A 271 4.26 -13.68 5.75
CA PHE A 271 5.71 -13.57 5.54
C PHE A 271 6.48 -13.36 6.84
N THR A 272 6.06 -12.40 7.67
CA THR A 272 6.77 -12.05 8.91
C THR A 272 6.74 -13.19 9.92
N ASP A 273 5.59 -13.86 10.07
CA ASP A 273 5.46 -15.05 10.92
C ASP A 273 6.40 -16.16 10.42
N ALA A 274 6.34 -16.49 9.12
CA ALA A 274 7.16 -17.54 8.54
C ALA A 274 8.67 -17.27 8.61
N VAL A 275 9.09 -16.01 8.44
CA VAL A 275 10.50 -15.62 8.60
C VAL A 275 10.93 -15.81 10.04
N ARG A 276 10.15 -15.31 11.01
CA ARG A 276 10.48 -15.42 12.42
C ARG A 276 10.59 -16.89 12.85
N ASP A 277 9.58 -17.70 12.55
CA ASP A 277 9.53 -19.11 12.92
C ASP A 277 10.60 -19.92 12.16
N GLY A 278 10.78 -19.64 10.87
CA GLY A 278 11.77 -20.31 10.03
C GLY A 278 13.21 -20.01 10.44
N VAL A 279 13.51 -18.78 10.88
CA VAL A 279 14.82 -18.39 11.43
C VAL A 279 15.04 -19.05 12.78
N ALA A 280 14.06 -18.98 13.69
CA ALA A 280 14.16 -19.61 15.01
C ALA A 280 14.39 -21.12 14.90
N ALA A 281 13.64 -21.83 14.04
CA ALA A 281 13.81 -23.26 13.81
C ALA A 281 15.22 -23.62 13.34
N ARG A 282 15.83 -22.79 12.48
CA ARG A 282 17.20 -23.00 11.99
C ARG A 282 18.26 -22.73 13.04
N CYS A 283 18.08 -21.70 13.87
CA CYS A 283 18.94 -21.45 15.00
C CYS A 283 18.89 -22.63 15.99
N HIS A 284 17.71 -23.15 16.30
CA HIS A 284 17.57 -24.36 17.12
C HIS A 284 18.25 -25.57 16.47
N ALA A 285 18.15 -25.75 15.16
CA ALA A 285 18.83 -26.84 14.44
C ALA A 285 20.36 -26.75 14.57
N VAL A 286 20.94 -25.55 14.51
CA VAL A 286 22.39 -25.34 14.71
C VAL A 286 22.80 -25.72 16.13
N LEU A 287 22.06 -25.24 17.15
CA LEU A 287 22.40 -25.50 18.55
C LEU A 287 22.24 -26.99 18.92
N THR A 288 21.19 -27.64 18.42
CA THR A 288 20.93 -29.07 18.69
C THR A 288 21.87 -30.00 17.92
N ALA A 289 22.29 -29.64 16.71
CA ALA A 289 23.27 -30.43 15.95
C ALA A 289 24.62 -30.53 16.68
N TRP A 290 24.97 -29.53 17.48
CA TRP A 290 26.22 -29.50 18.22
C TRP A 290 26.16 -30.24 19.56
N GLU A 291 25.02 -30.18 20.25
CA GLU A 291 24.79 -30.97 21.48
C GLU A 291 24.96 -32.48 21.24
N GLY A 292 24.68 -32.96 20.02
CA GLY A 292 24.88 -34.36 19.62
C GLY A 292 26.33 -34.76 19.30
N THR A 293 27.26 -33.81 19.21
CA THR A 293 28.70 -34.05 18.90
C THR A 293 29.63 -34.00 20.12
N ARG A 294 29.09 -33.78 21.32
CA ARG A 294 29.80 -33.88 22.60
C ARG A 294 29.58 -35.23 23.27
#